data_AF-A0A357ZKW2-F1
#
_entry.id   AF-A0A357ZKW2-F1
#
_cell.length_a   1.000
_cell.length_b   1.000
_cell.length_c   1.000
_cell.angle_alpha   90.00
_cell.angle_beta   90.00
_cell.angle_gamma   90.00
#
_symmetry.space_group_name_H-M   'P 1'
#
loop_
_entity.id
_entity.type
_entity.pdbx_description
1 polymer ?
#
loop_
_entity_poly.entity_id
_entity_poly.type
_entity_poly.pdbx_seq_one_letter_code
_entity_poly.pdbx_strand_id
1 'polypeptide(L)'
;AISEAQAAALEKALAGAGDYRVRVAMRYWHARAEEVLTELKCLNVTRLIALPLYPHYSRTTTGSSLADLQGAKEKILPDTPMTTVEAWPDHPGYIAALSRCLEEGLQQCAGGKPCLLYSAHSLPQAVIDGGDPYLDHLRRTITALEQKTGVRGTLCFQSRGGPVRWLTPETGDIIEECATREKKILVMPISFVSDHIETLYEIGILFRGQAAKHGMRLIATPSLNTRADFIACLRDLTLAAQS
;
A
#
# COMPACT_ATOMS: atom_id res chain seq x y z
N ALA A 1 1.11 16.13 4.67
CA ALA A 1 1.39 14.92 3.87
C ALA A 1 0.10 14.10 3.70
N ILE A 2 0.01 13.20 2.71
CA ILE A 2 -1.21 12.39 2.48
C ILE A 2 -1.56 11.53 3.69
N SER A 3 -0.57 10.93 4.37
CA SER A 3 -0.78 10.13 5.57
C SER A 3 -1.39 10.91 6.74
N GLU A 4 -1.03 12.18 6.92
CA GLU A 4 -1.66 13.05 7.92
C GLU A 4 -3.13 13.34 7.59
N ALA A 5 -3.43 13.54 6.31
CA ALA A 5 -4.81 13.71 5.86
C ALA A 5 -5.63 12.42 6.02
N GLN A 6 -5.01 11.24 5.80
CA GLN A 6 -5.62 9.94 6.09
C GLN A 6 -5.89 9.77 7.59
N ALA A 7 -4.93 10.13 8.45
CA ALA A 7 -5.08 10.07 9.91
C ALA A 7 -6.24 10.97 10.39
N ALA A 8 -6.29 12.22 9.93
CA ALA A 8 -7.38 13.14 10.25
C ALA A 8 -8.75 12.64 9.76
N ALA A 9 -8.80 12.07 8.55
CA ALA A 9 -10.03 11.49 8.00
C ALA A 9 -10.48 10.24 8.78
N LEU A 10 -9.53 9.39 9.21
CA LEU A 10 -9.80 8.22 10.03
C LEU A 10 -10.29 8.61 11.43
N GLU A 11 -9.65 9.58 12.09
CA GLU A 11 -10.09 10.09 13.40
C GLU A 11 -11.54 10.59 13.31
N LYS A 12 -11.86 11.34 12.24
CA LYS A 12 -13.23 11.79 11.97
C LYS A 12 -14.18 10.62 11.70
N ALA A 13 -13.76 9.59 10.97
CA ALA A 13 -14.59 8.43 10.65
C ALA A 13 -14.85 7.53 11.88
N LEU A 14 -13.97 7.58 12.88
CA LEU A 14 -14.12 6.90 14.17
C LEU A 14 -15.00 7.69 15.15
N ALA A 15 -15.39 8.92 14.83
CA ALA A 15 -16.27 9.72 15.67
C ALA A 15 -17.60 8.97 15.92
N GLY A 16 -17.99 8.88 17.19
CA GLY A 16 -19.18 8.16 17.63
C GLY A 16 -18.97 6.66 17.89
N ALA A 17 -17.83 6.08 17.51
CA ALA A 17 -17.45 4.71 17.90
C ALA A 17 -16.62 4.67 19.21
N GLY A 18 -16.10 5.81 19.64
CA GLY A 18 -15.28 5.96 20.86
C GLY A 18 -14.47 7.26 20.84
N ASP A 19 -13.66 7.47 21.88
CA ASP A 19 -12.69 8.57 21.94
C ASP A 19 -11.36 8.10 21.34
N TYR A 20 -11.21 8.26 20.02
CA TYR A 20 -10.01 7.88 19.29
C TYR A 20 -9.12 9.08 19.01
N ARG A 21 -7.81 8.86 19.15
CA ARG A 21 -6.76 9.77 18.67
C ARG A 21 -5.90 9.04 17.66
N VAL A 22 -5.79 9.58 16.47
CA VAL A 22 -5.06 8.98 15.36
C VAL A 22 -3.81 9.81 15.09
N ARG A 23 -2.65 9.17 15.08
CA ARG A 23 -1.36 9.81 14.80
C ARG A 23 -0.56 8.96 13.82
N VAL A 24 0.21 9.63 12.97
CA VAL A 24 1.11 8.98 12.03
C VAL A 24 2.48 8.82 12.69
N ALA A 25 2.96 7.58 12.77
CA ALA A 25 4.33 7.27 13.15
C ALA A 25 5.11 6.81 11.91
N MET A 26 6.16 7.54 11.57
CA MET A 26 7.02 7.26 10.42
C MET A 26 8.28 6.52 10.85
N ARG A 27 8.65 5.48 10.10
CA ARG A 27 9.85 4.68 10.40
C ARG A 27 11.15 5.45 10.19
N TYR A 28 11.21 6.32 9.17
CA TYR A 28 12.41 7.01 8.70
C TYR A 28 12.28 8.54 8.60
N TRP A 29 11.13 9.10 9.00
CA TRP A 29 10.86 10.54 8.98
C TRP A 29 10.17 10.97 10.26
N HIS A 30 9.94 12.27 10.44
CA HIS A 30 9.15 12.78 11.56
C HIS A 30 7.65 12.77 11.21
N ALA A 31 6.74 12.52 12.15
CA ALA A 31 7.02 12.17 13.55
C ALA A 31 7.43 10.68 13.72
N ARG A 32 8.45 10.40 14.52
CA ARG A 32 8.92 9.05 14.88
C ARG A 32 8.02 8.44 15.96
N ALA A 33 8.13 7.13 16.15
CA ALA A 33 7.36 6.41 17.17
C ALA A 33 7.50 7.03 18.58
N GLU A 34 8.70 7.43 18.99
CA GLU A 34 8.95 8.06 20.30
C GLU A 34 8.21 9.40 20.47
N GLU A 35 8.20 10.23 19.42
CA GLU A 35 7.49 11.53 19.42
C GLU A 35 5.98 11.32 19.53
N VAL A 36 5.44 10.41 18.72
CA VAL A 36 4.01 10.09 18.71
C VAL A 36 3.56 9.51 20.06
N LEU A 37 4.30 8.53 20.60
CA LEU A 37 3.94 7.91 21.87
C LEU A 37 4.04 8.88 23.05
N THR A 38 4.97 9.83 23.01
CA THR A 38 5.06 10.90 24.01
C THR A 38 3.82 11.79 23.96
N GLU A 39 3.37 12.17 22.76
CA GLU A 39 2.11 12.92 22.61
C GLU A 39 0.91 12.12 23.12
N LEU A 40 0.79 10.85 22.73
CA LEU A 40 -0.31 9.99 23.15
C LEU A 40 -0.33 9.78 24.67
N LYS A 41 0.84 9.72 25.31
CA LYS A 41 0.95 9.70 26.79
C LYS A 41 0.38 10.96 27.42
N CYS A 42 0.69 12.14 26.89
CA CYS A 42 0.12 13.40 27.37
C CYS A 42 -1.41 13.48 27.19
N LEU A 43 -1.94 12.76 26.19
CA LEU A 43 -3.38 12.61 25.97
C LEU A 43 -4.05 11.54 26.84
N ASN A 44 -3.31 10.89 27.74
CA ASN A 44 -3.79 9.84 28.64
C ASN A 44 -4.50 8.68 27.92
N VAL A 45 -3.97 8.26 26.76
CA VAL A 45 -4.54 7.10 26.05
C VAL A 45 -4.42 5.83 26.91
N THR A 46 -5.47 5.00 26.87
CA THR A 46 -5.55 3.77 27.67
C THR A 46 -5.32 2.49 26.87
N ARG A 47 -5.34 2.58 25.53
CA ARG A 47 -5.09 1.47 24.60
C ARG A 47 -4.48 2.01 23.31
N LEU A 48 -3.57 1.24 22.73
CA LEU A 48 -2.96 1.52 21.43
C LEU A 48 -3.44 0.52 20.39
N ILE A 49 -3.62 0.99 19.16
CA ILE A 49 -3.84 0.14 17.99
C ILE A 49 -2.75 0.51 16.97
N ALA A 50 -1.86 -0.42 16.68
CA ALA A 50 -0.88 -0.27 15.62
C ALA A 50 -1.51 -0.70 14.29
N LEU A 51 -1.72 0.27 13.39
CA LEU A 51 -2.28 0.06 12.06
C LEU A 51 -1.25 0.45 10.98
N PRO A 52 -0.46 -0.52 10.47
CA PRO A 52 0.41 -0.31 9.33
C PRO A 52 -0.40 0.07 8.08
N LEU A 53 0.06 1.09 7.37
CA LEU A 53 -0.50 1.50 6.07
C LEU A 53 -0.02 0.60 4.90
N TYR A 54 0.66 -0.51 5.20
CA TYR A 54 1.03 -1.55 4.26
C TYR A 54 0.01 -2.69 4.35
N PRO A 55 -0.81 -2.93 3.31
CA PRO A 55 -1.73 -4.07 3.29
C PRO A 55 -1.01 -5.42 3.28
N HIS A 56 0.17 -5.44 2.66
CA HIS A 56 1.04 -6.60 2.49
C HIS A 56 2.14 -6.54 3.54
N TYR A 57 2.21 -7.53 4.42
CA TYR A 57 3.27 -7.59 5.40
C TYR A 57 4.60 -7.88 4.71
N SER A 58 5.63 -7.15 5.12
CA SER A 58 7.02 -7.56 4.95
C SER A 58 7.80 -7.24 6.21
N ARG A 59 8.80 -8.05 6.53
CA ARG A 59 9.74 -7.79 7.63
C ARG A 59 10.48 -6.46 7.45
N THR A 60 10.68 -6.03 6.20
CA THR A 60 11.41 -4.80 5.87
C THR A 60 10.57 -3.53 6.01
N THR A 61 9.24 -3.65 6.03
CA THR A 61 8.31 -2.51 6.14
C THR A 61 7.52 -2.56 7.46
N THR A 62 6.43 -3.33 7.50
CA THR A 62 5.58 -3.50 8.68
C THR A 62 6.37 -4.04 9.86
N GLY A 63 7.16 -5.10 9.65
CA GLY A 63 7.98 -5.68 10.72
C GLY A 63 8.95 -4.68 11.34
N SER A 64 9.68 -3.92 10.51
CA SER A 64 10.59 -2.87 10.96
C SER A 64 9.87 -1.76 11.74
N SER A 65 8.70 -1.34 11.25
CA SER A 65 7.91 -0.26 11.87
C SER A 65 7.31 -0.69 13.21
N LEU A 66 6.83 -1.93 13.31
CA LEU A 66 6.27 -2.47 14.55
C LEU A 66 7.37 -2.71 15.59
N ALA A 67 8.56 -3.17 15.20
CA ALA A 67 9.68 -3.33 16.12
C ALA A 67 10.14 -1.98 16.70
N ASP A 68 10.20 -0.95 15.86
CA ASP A 68 10.52 0.44 16.28
C ASP A 68 9.45 0.98 17.26
N LEU A 69 8.16 0.81 16.92
CA LEU A 69 7.04 1.22 17.76
C LEU A 69 7.04 0.48 19.11
N GLN A 70 7.25 -0.84 19.10
CA GLN A 70 7.28 -1.65 20.31
C GLN A 70 8.43 -1.24 21.23
N GLY A 71 9.63 -1.05 20.70
CA GLY A 71 10.78 -0.60 21.50
C GLY A 71 10.60 0.80 22.10
N ALA A 72 9.91 1.70 21.40
CA ALA A 72 9.54 3.01 21.95
C ALA A 72 8.43 2.91 23.01
N LYS A 73 7.42 2.06 22.77
CA LYS A 73 6.29 1.82 23.68
C LYS A 73 6.77 1.30 25.03
N GLU A 74 7.68 0.33 25.05
CA GLU A 74 8.26 -0.23 26.28
C GLU A 74 8.90 0.82 27.20
N LYS A 75 9.42 1.92 26.64
CA LYS A 75 10.02 3.02 27.40
C LYS A 75 8.99 4.06 27.86
N ILE A 76 8.02 4.39 27.00
CA ILE A 76 7.16 5.57 27.18
C ILE A 76 5.81 5.20 27.82
N LEU A 77 5.21 4.09 27.36
CA LEU A 77 3.88 3.58 27.72
C LEU A 77 3.93 2.05 28.02
N PRO A 78 4.77 1.58 28.95
CA PRO A 78 5.00 0.15 29.18
C PRO A 78 3.71 -0.62 29.49
N ASP A 79 2.85 -0.04 30.33
CA ASP A 79 1.63 -0.68 30.84
C ASP A 79 0.42 -0.51 29.91
N THR A 80 0.55 0.22 28.80
CA THR A 80 -0.57 0.44 27.87
C THR A 80 -0.72 -0.78 26.95
N PRO A 81 -1.89 -1.45 26.91
CA PRO A 81 -2.10 -2.55 25.98
C PRO A 81 -2.06 -2.06 24.53
N MET A 82 -1.45 -2.85 23.64
CA MET A 82 -1.37 -2.55 22.21
C MET A 82 -1.84 -3.76 21.41
N THR A 83 -2.80 -3.54 20.51
CA THR A 83 -3.20 -4.52 19.49
C THR A 83 -2.61 -4.11 18.14
N THR A 84 -2.22 -5.07 17.32
CA THR A 84 -1.63 -4.82 16.01
C THR A 84 -2.50 -5.41 14.91
N VAL A 85 -2.77 -4.61 13.87
CA VAL A 85 -3.32 -5.11 12.60
C VAL A 85 -2.14 -5.54 11.72
N GLU A 86 -1.79 -6.83 11.75
CA GLU A 86 -0.53 -7.32 11.16
C GLU A 86 -0.50 -7.20 9.61
N ALA A 87 -1.60 -7.58 8.96
CA ALA A 87 -1.76 -7.50 7.51
C ALA A 87 -3.24 -7.51 7.11
N TRP A 88 -3.54 -6.99 5.92
CA TRP A 88 -4.93 -6.88 5.42
C TRP A 88 -5.02 -6.94 3.89
N PRO A 89 -4.34 -7.89 3.21
CA PRO A 89 -4.21 -7.91 1.75
C PRO A 89 -5.55 -8.13 1.01
N ASP A 90 -6.43 -8.93 1.58
CA ASP A 90 -7.72 -9.33 1.01
C ASP A 90 -8.92 -8.79 1.80
N HIS A 91 -8.72 -7.76 2.62
CA HIS A 91 -9.81 -7.13 3.35
C HIS A 91 -10.89 -6.64 2.36
N PRO A 92 -12.18 -6.99 2.54
CA PRO A 92 -13.22 -6.67 1.55
C PRO A 92 -13.33 -5.18 1.22
N GLY A 93 -13.16 -4.30 2.22
CA GLY A 93 -13.15 -2.85 2.01
C GLY A 93 -11.97 -2.36 1.18
N TYR A 94 -10.79 -2.98 1.33
CA TYR A 94 -9.60 -2.65 0.57
C TYR A 94 -9.75 -3.10 -0.90
N ILE A 95 -10.19 -4.34 -1.11
CA ILE A 95 -10.45 -4.87 -2.46
C ILE A 95 -11.54 -4.06 -3.17
N ALA A 96 -12.56 -3.60 -2.45
CA ALA A 96 -13.60 -2.73 -3.01
C ALA A 96 -13.05 -1.36 -3.44
N ALA A 97 -12.18 -0.74 -2.65
CA ALA A 97 -11.57 0.53 -3.01
C ALA A 97 -10.61 0.36 -4.21
N LEU A 98 -9.81 -0.71 -4.24
CA LEU A 98 -8.95 -1.06 -5.39
C LEU A 98 -9.75 -1.30 -6.67
N SER A 99 -10.91 -1.99 -6.60
CA SER A 99 -11.82 -2.19 -7.73
C SER A 99 -12.21 -0.87 -8.38
N ARG A 100 -12.54 0.14 -7.58
CA ARG A 100 -12.93 1.47 -8.07
C ARG A 100 -11.75 2.20 -8.72
N CYS A 101 -10.56 2.13 -8.13
CA CYS A 101 -9.35 2.66 -8.77
C CYS A 101 -9.08 1.99 -10.12
N LEU A 102 -9.26 0.67 -10.21
CA LEU A 102 -9.09 -0.07 -11.45
C LEU A 102 -10.14 0.34 -12.50
N GLU A 103 -11.41 0.44 -12.12
CA GLU A 103 -12.50 0.90 -12.97
C GLU A 103 -12.24 2.31 -13.53
N GLU A 104 -11.81 3.25 -12.68
CA GLU A 104 -11.43 4.61 -13.08
C GLU A 104 -10.24 4.61 -14.06
N GLY A 105 -9.25 3.75 -13.84
CA GLY A 105 -8.13 3.57 -14.76
C GLY A 105 -8.55 2.98 -16.11
N LEU A 106 -9.44 1.99 -16.10
CA LEU A 106 -9.98 1.36 -17.32
C LEU A 106 -10.81 2.33 -18.15
N GLN A 107 -11.59 3.22 -17.51
CA GLN A 107 -12.36 4.26 -18.20
C GLN A 107 -11.45 5.21 -19.00
N GLN A 108 -10.25 5.50 -18.48
CA GLN A 108 -9.25 6.33 -19.18
C GLN A 108 -8.61 5.61 -20.39
N CYS A 109 -8.71 4.28 -20.47
CA CYS A 109 -8.15 3.46 -21.54
C CYS A 109 -9.05 3.34 -22.79
N ALA A 110 -10.15 4.12 -22.89
CA ALA A 110 -11.19 4.04 -23.93
C ALA A 110 -10.73 3.55 -25.32
N GLY A 111 -11.47 2.59 -25.90
CA GLY A 111 -11.21 2.06 -27.26
C GLY A 111 -10.23 0.86 -27.30
N GLY A 112 -10.38 -0.11 -26.39
CA GLY A 112 -9.61 -1.36 -26.37
C GLY A 112 -9.23 -1.82 -24.95
N LYS A 113 -8.89 -3.10 -24.80
CA LYS A 113 -8.45 -3.67 -23.52
C LYS A 113 -6.96 -3.33 -23.30
N PRO A 114 -6.56 -2.67 -22.21
CA PRO A 114 -5.15 -2.42 -21.93
C PRO A 114 -4.45 -3.69 -21.41
N CYS A 115 -3.13 -3.75 -21.56
CA CYS A 115 -2.29 -4.63 -20.76
C CYS A 115 -2.26 -4.10 -19.31
N LEU A 116 -2.88 -4.84 -18.37
CA LEU A 116 -2.94 -4.45 -16.95
C LEU A 116 -1.72 -4.99 -16.21
N LEU A 117 -0.99 -4.09 -15.56
CA LEU A 117 0.18 -4.39 -14.74
C LEU A 117 -0.12 -4.04 -13.27
N TYR A 118 -0.03 -5.04 -12.39
CA TYR A 118 0.01 -4.80 -10.95
C TYR A 118 1.48 -4.54 -10.58
N SER A 119 1.84 -3.27 -10.42
CA SER A 119 3.21 -2.88 -10.09
C SER A 119 3.41 -2.80 -8.58
N ALA A 120 4.34 -3.59 -8.06
CA ALA A 120 4.72 -3.63 -6.66
C ALA A 120 6.19 -3.25 -6.47
N HIS A 121 6.54 -2.63 -5.36
CA HIS A 121 7.95 -2.41 -5.03
C HIS A 121 8.64 -3.76 -4.82
N SER A 122 9.81 -3.93 -5.43
CA SER A 122 10.55 -5.19 -5.37
C SER A 122 11.17 -5.41 -3.99
N LEU A 123 11.44 -6.67 -3.65
CA LEU A 123 12.29 -7.04 -2.52
C LEU A 123 13.45 -7.90 -3.01
N PRO A 124 14.61 -7.87 -2.32
CA PRO A 124 15.67 -8.82 -2.61
C PRO A 124 15.15 -10.26 -2.47
N GLN A 125 15.51 -11.13 -3.41
CA GLN A 125 15.05 -12.53 -3.44
C GLN A 125 15.34 -13.26 -2.12
N ALA A 126 16.50 -12.96 -1.51
CA ALA A 126 16.89 -13.53 -0.22
C ALA A 126 15.91 -13.22 0.94
N VAL A 127 15.17 -12.10 0.88
CA VAL A 127 14.13 -11.78 1.86
C VAL A 127 12.96 -12.76 1.73
N ILE A 128 12.55 -13.03 0.50
CA ILE A 128 11.47 -13.98 0.18
C ILE A 128 11.90 -15.42 0.50
N ASP A 129 13.09 -15.82 0.08
CA ASP A 129 13.66 -17.13 0.40
C ASP A 129 13.79 -17.35 1.92
N GLY A 130 13.99 -16.27 2.67
CA GLY A 130 13.98 -16.24 4.13
C GLY A 130 12.59 -16.34 4.76
N GLY A 131 11.52 -16.57 4.00
CA GLY A 131 10.16 -16.81 4.49
C GLY A 131 9.29 -15.55 4.63
N ASP A 132 9.59 -14.48 3.90
CA ASP A 132 8.78 -13.26 3.95
C ASP A 132 7.45 -13.41 3.18
N PRO A 133 6.29 -13.10 3.77
CA PRO A 133 4.99 -13.42 3.18
C PRO A 133 4.54 -12.40 2.12
N TYR A 134 5.34 -11.37 1.84
CA TYR A 134 4.98 -10.25 0.97
C TYR A 134 4.45 -10.69 -0.40
N LEU A 135 5.12 -11.64 -1.05
CA LEU A 135 4.73 -12.14 -2.36
C LEU A 135 3.37 -12.86 -2.32
N ASP A 136 3.12 -13.66 -1.29
CA ASP A 136 1.85 -14.36 -1.12
C ASP A 136 0.71 -13.39 -0.77
N HIS A 137 0.99 -12.35 0.01
CA HIS A 137 0.02 -11.29 0.30
C HIS A 137 -0.36 -10.53 -0.98
N LEU A 138 0.61 -10.15 -1.83
CA LEU A 138 0.33 -9.53 -3.13
C LEU A 138 -0.57 -10.42 -3.99
N ARG A 139 -0.29 -11.73 -4.04
CA ARG A 139 -1.09 -12.70 -4.79
C ARG A 139 -2.52 -12.82 -4.23
N ARG A 140 -2.71 -12.76 -2.91
CA ARG A 140 -4.05 -12.73 -2.28
C ARG A 140 -4.84 -11.50 -2.72
N THR A 141 -4.23 -10.32 -2.65
CA THR A 141 -4.84 -9.05 -3.11
C THR A 141 -5.28 -9.14 -4.57
N ILE A 142 -4.36 -9.58 -5.44
CA ILE A 142 -4.61 -9.70 -6.88
C ILE A 142 -5.73 -10.72 -7.12
N THR A 143 -5.66 -11.91 -6.52
CA THR A 143 -6.69 -12.95 -6.68
C THR A 143 -8.08 -12.43 -6.30
N ALA A 144 -8.21 -11.77 -5.15
CA ALA A 144 -9.48 -11.21 -4.70
C ALA A 144 -9.99 -10.10 -5.64
N LEU A 145 -9.10 -9.23 -6.12
CA LEU A 145 -9.44 -8.16 -7.05
C LEU A 145 -9.87 -8.71 -8.42
N GLU A 146 -9.17 -9.69 -8.97
CA GLU A 146 -9.50 -10.33 -10.24
C GLU A 146 -10.82 -11.11 -10.14
N GLN A 147 -11.08 -11.79 -9.01
CA GLN A 147 -12.37 -12.43 -8.76
C GLN A 147 -13.52 -11.41 -8.72
N LYS A 148 -13.29 -10.24 -8.12
CA LYS A 148 -14.31 -9.19 -8.02
C LYS A 148 -14.60 -8.51 -9.36
N THR A 149 -13.58 -8.29 -10.18
CA THR A 149 -13.66 -7.43 -11.38
C THR A 149 -13.74 -8.22 -12.69
N GLY A 150 -13.30 -9.48 -12.68
CA GLY A 150 -13.11 -10.28 -13.90
C GLY A 150 -11.95 -9.82 -14.78
N VAL A 151 -11.18 -8.82 -14.34
CA VAL A 151 -10.06 -8.24 -15.09
C VAL A 151 -8.77 -8.90 -14.62
N ARG A 152 -8.04 -9.54 -15.55
CA ARG A 152 -6.73 -10.13 -15.26
C ARG A 152 -5.58 -9.20 -15.62
N GLY A 153 -4.51 -9.28 -14.83
CA GLY A 153 -3.27 -8.55 -15.06
C GLY A 153 -2.01 -9.36 -14.75
N THR A 154 -0.86 -8.72 -14.90
CA THR A 154 0.45 -9.31 -14.60
C THR A 154 1.06 -8.62 -13.39
N LEU A 155 1.45 -9.39 -12.38
CA LEU A 155 2.28 -8.88 -11.28
C LEU A 155 3.70 -8.64 -11.77
N CYS A 156 4.21 -7.43 -11.58
CA CYS A 156 5.57 -7.05 -11.90
C CYS A 156 6.15 -6.14 -10.81
N PHE A 157 7.48 -6.03 -10.79
CA PHE A 157 8.21 -5.37 -9.71
C PHE A 157 8.97 -4.14 -10.20
N GLN A 158 9.02 -3.08 -9.38
CA GLN A 158 9.71 -1.82 -9.66
C GLN A 158 10.75 -1.49 -8.57
N SER A 159 11.48 -0.38 -8.73
CA SER A 159 12.39 0.17 -7.71
C SER A 159 13.50 -0.79 -7.23
N ARG A 160 14.16 -1.51 -8.14
CA ARG A 160 15.30 -2.38 -7.81
C ARG A 160 16.58 -1.56 -7.69
N GLY A 161 17.46 -1.94 -6.75
CA GLY A 161 18.74 -1.24 -6.53
C GLY A 161 19.91 -2.17 -6.24
N GLY A 162 21.10 -1.81 -6.71
CA GLY A 162 22.34 -2.55 -6.40
C GLY A 162 22.40 -3.97 -7.00
N PRO A 163 23.51 -4.71 -6.75
CA PRO A 163 23.87 -5.90 -7.50
C PRO A 163 23.25 -7.22 -7.00
N VAL A 164 22.19 -7.16 -6.19
CA VAL A 164 21.55 -8.37 -5.62
C VAL A 164 20.47 -8.94 -6.54
N ARG A 165 20.06 -10.19 -6.30
CA ARG A 165 18.87 -10.76 -6.96
C ARG A 165 17.61 -10.17 -6.33
N TRP A 166 16.66 -9.82 -7.18
CA TRP A 166 15.39 -9.20 -6.81
C TRP A 166 14.24 -10.01 -7.40
N LEU A 167 13.04 -9.78 -6.90
CA LEU A 167 11.81 -10.33 -7.48
C LEU A 167 11.64 -9.89 -8.94
N THR A 168 11.19 -10.83 -9.76
CA THR A 168 10.91 -10.69 -11.20
C THR A 168 9.47 -11.16 -11.50
N PRO A 169 8.87 -10.74 -12.62
CA PRO A 169 9.43 -9.91 -13.71
C PRO A 169 9.53 -8.43 -13.35
N GLU A 170 10.43 -7.70 -14.02
CA GLU A 170 10.54 -6.26 -13.87
C GLU A 170 9.41 -5.54 -14.62
N THR A 171 8.92 -4.43 -14.07
CA THR A 171 7.86 -3.65 -14.70
C THR A 171 8.27 -3.15 -16.10
N GLY A 172 9.53 -2.75 -16.26
CA GLY A 172 10.09 -2.36 -17.56
C GLY A 172 10.07 -3.50 -18.58
N ASP A 173 10.48 -4.70 -18.19
CA ASP A 173 10.50 -5.87 -19.07
C ASP A 173 9.08 -6.20 -19.57
N ILE A 174 8.09 -6.17 -18.68
CA ILE A 174 6.70 -6.46 -19.06
C ILE A 174 6.10 -5.35 -19.95
N ILE A 175 6.51 -4.10 -19.77
CA ILE A 175 6.14 -3.02 -20.70
C ILE A 175 6.62 -3.35 -22.12
N GLU A 176 7.87 -3.78 -22.27
CA GLU A 176 8.43 -4.15 -23.58
C GLU A 176 7.71 -5.35 -24.19
N GLU A 177 7.42 -6.38 -23.39
CA GLU A 177 6.64 -7.54 -23.83
C GLU A 177 5.23 -7.12 -24.32
N CYS A 178 4.55 -6.25 -23.57
CA CYS A 178 3.20 -5.78 -23.93
C CYS A 178 3.17 -4.94 -25.20
N ALA A 179 4.28 -4.27 -25.57
CA ALA A 179 4.37 -3.48 -26.81
C ALA A 179 4.11 -4.28 -28.08
N THR A 180 4.35 -5.59 -28.04
CA THR A 180 4.15 -6.48 -29.19
C THR A 180 2.68 -6.78 -29.47
N ARG A 181 1.80 -6.58 -28.48
CA ARG A 181 0.41 -7.03 -28.50
C ARG A 181 -0.60 -5.90 -28.32
N GLU A 182 -0.29 -4.96 -27.45
CA GLU A 182 -1.22 -3.93 -27.00
C GLU A 182 -0.69 -2.52 -27.30
N LYS A 183 -1.60 -1.57 -27.51
CA LYS A 183 -1.25 -0.15 -27.68
C LYS A 183 -1.38 0.65 -26.38
N LYS A 184 -1.88 0.02 -25.32
CA LYS A 184 -2.18 0.67 -24.04
C LYS A 184 -1.73 -0.21 -22.88
N ILE A 185 -1.14 0.44 -21.89
CA ILE A 185 -0.79 -0.17 -20.61
C ILE A 185 -1.54 0.56 -19.51
N LEU A 186 -2.17 -0.21 -18.62
CA LEU A 186 -2.73 0.30 -17.38
C LEU A 186 -1.87 -0.23 -16.24
N VAL A 187 -1.24 0.68 -15.50
CA VAL A 187 -0.43 0.33 -14.32
C VAL A 187 -1.24 0.63 -13.07
N MET A 188 -1.38 -0.38 -12.22
CA MET A 188 -1.98 -0.27 -10.91
C MET A 188 -0.89 -0.45 -9.85
N PRO A 189 -0.45 0.63 -9.16
CA PRO A 189 0.42 0.50 -8.00
C PRO A 189 -0.33 -0.27 -6.92
N ILE A 190 0.14 -1.47 -6.59
CA ILE A 190 -0.60 -2.38 -5.71
C ILE A 190 0.02 -2.49 -4.32
N SER A 191 1.29 -2.11 -4.14
CA SER A 191 2.01 -2.31 -2.87
C SER A 191 1.95 -1.11 -1.90
N PHE A 192 1.26 -0.03 -2.25
CA PHE A 192 1.14 1.19 -1.45
C PHE A 192 -0.26 1.82 -1.57
N VAL A 193 -0.66 2.58 -0.56
CA VAL A 193 -2.01 3.16 -0.45
C VAL A 193 -2.08 4.66 -0.77
N SER A 194 -0.95 5.31 -1.00
CA SER A 194 -0.87 6.76 -1.21
C SER A 194 0.11 7.07 -2.33
N ASP A 195 -0.05 8.22 -2.97
CA ASP A 195 0.96 8.72 -3.90
C ASP A 195 2.29 9.00 -3.19
N HIS A 196 3.37 8.59 -3.85
CA HIS A 196 4.75 8.68 -3.36
C HIS A 196 5.70 8.76 -4.56
N ILE A 197 7.00 8.86 -4.31
CA ILE A 197 7.98 9.12 -5.38
C ILE A 197 7.93 8.04 -6.47
N GLU A 198 7.71 6.78 -6.11
CA GLU A 198 7.59 5.66 -7.03
C GLU A 198 6.38 5.80 -7.96
N THR A 199 5.21 6.23 -7.47
CA THR A 199 4.03 6.44 -8.34
C THR A 199 4.17 7.66 -9.23
N LEU A 200 4.70 8.76 -8.70
CA LEU A 200 4.79 10.02 -9.42
C LEU A 200 5.94 10.05 -10.43
N TYR A 201 7.10 9.50 -10.07
CA TYR A 201 8.31 9.53 -10.88
C TYR A 201 8.50 8.25 -11.69
N GLU A 202 8.55 7.07 -11.06
CA GLU A 202 8.81 5.83 -11.82
C GLU A 202 7.66 5.54 -12.79
N ILE A 203 6.42 5.49 -12.29
CA ILE A 203 5.27 5.20 -13.15
C ILE A 203 4.91 6.43 -14.01
N GLY A 204 4.84 7.61 -13.39
CA GLY A 204 4.40 8.83 -14.07
C GLY A 204 5.38 9.37 -15.12
N ILE A 205 6.68 9.12 -14.99
CA ILE A 205 7.70 9.68 -15.88
C ILE A 205 8.49 8.59 -16.58
N LEU A 206 9.14 7.69 -15.83
CA LEU A 206 10.06 6.70 -16.42
C LEU A 206 9.33 5.68 -17.29
N PHE A 207 8.39 4.93 -16.71
CA PHE A 207 7.63 3.91 -17.43
C PHE A 207 6.72 4.50 -18.50
N ARG A 208 6.16 5.70 -18.25
CA ARG A 208 5.40 6.42 -19.28
C ARG A 208 6.28 6.78 -20.48
N GLY A 209 7.50 7.24 -20.23
CA GLY A 209 8.50 7.50 -21.26
C GLY A 209 8.92 6.23 -22.01
N GLN A 210 9.14 5.12 -21.29
CA GLN A 210 9.46 3.83 -21.90
C GLN A 210 8.32 3.34 -22.80
N ALA A 211 7.08 3.34 -22.31
CA ALA A 211 5.91 2.96 -23.10
C ALA A 211 5.77 3.84 -24.36
N ALA A 212 6.01 5.14 -24.25
CA ALA A 212 5.96 6.07 -25.38
C ALA A 212 7.01 5.75 -26.46
N LYS A 213 8.22 5.29 -26.10
CA LYS A 213 9.25 4.84 -27.07
C LYS A 213 8.78 3.65 -27.90
N HIS A 214 7.86 2.84 -27.37
CA HIS A 214 7.23 1.73 -28.07
C HIS A 214 5.89 2.09 -28.74
N GLY A 215 5.53 3.38 -28.79
CA GLY A 215 4.26 3.84 -29.37
C GLY A 215 3.03 3.45 -28.55
N MET A 216 3.20 3.12 -27.28
CA MET A 216 2.11 2.80 -26.36
C MET A 216 1.73 4.00 -25.49
N ARG A 217 0.48 4.01 -25.05
CA ARG A 217 0.00 4.94 -24.01
C ARG A 217 -0.06 4.24 -22.66
N LEU A 218 0.69 4.75 -21.68
CA LEU A 218 0.63 4.28 -20.29
C LEU A 218 -0.27 5.17 -19.45
N ILE A 219 -1.21 4.53 -18.76
CA ILE A 219 -2.15 5.13 -17.82
C ILE A 219 -1.87 4.50 -16.45
N ALA A 220 -1.86 5.31 -15.40
CA ALA A 220 -1.76 4.81 -14.03
C ALA A 220 -3.14 4.92 -13.38
N THR A 221 -3.55 3.91 -12.61
CA THR A 221 -4.75 4.05 -11.76
C THR A 221 -4.50 5.12 -10.70
N PRO A 222 -5.54 5.83 -10.24
CA PRO A 222 -5.41 6.70 -9.09
C PRO A 222 -5.05 5.89 -7.83
N SER A 223 -4.23 6.48 -6.96
CA SER A 223 -3.92 5.94 -5.63
C SER A 223 -5.11 6.06 -4.68
N LEU A 224 -5.12 5.27 -3.60
CA LEU A 224 -6.21 5.29 -2.63
C LEU A 224 -6.29 6.61 -1.84
N ASN A 225 -5.14 7.23 -1.54
CA ASN A 225 -5.02 8.54 -0.91
C ASN A 225 -6.06 8.72 0.22
N THR A 226 -6.88 9.77 0.18
CA THR A 226 -7.91 10.05 1.19
C THR A 226 -9.32 9.68 0.74
N ARG A 227 -9.46 8.75 -0.21
CA ARG A 227 -10.78 8.33 -0.72
C ARG A 227 -11.65 7.78 0.42
N ALA A 228 -12.92 8.18 0.44
CA ALA A 228 -13.80 7.92 1.57
C ALA A 228 -14.03 6.42 1.83
N ASP A 229 -14.03 5.60 0.78
CA ASP A 229 -14.14 4.15 0.87
C ASP A 229 -12.90 3.48 1.44
N PHE A 230 -11.71 3.99 1.11
CA PHE A 230 -10.49 3.56 1.75
C PHE A 230 -10.43 3.94 3.23
N ILE A 231 -10.85 5.16 3.59
CA ILE A 231 -10.94 5.58 4.99
C ILE A 231 -11.93 4.71 5.77
N ALA A 232 -13.05 4.33 5.15
CA ALA A 232 -14.00 3.38 5.75
C ALA A 232 -13.35 2.00 6.00
N CYS A 233 -12.53 1.51 5.06
CA CYS A 233 -11.75 0.28 5.27
C CYS A 233 -10.81 0.38 6.48
N LEU A 234 -10.07 1.51 6.63
CA LEU A 234 -9.18 1.71 7.78
C LEU A 234 -9.95 1.77 9.10
N ARG A 235 -11.15 2.37 9.09
CA ARG A 235 -12.07 2.38 10.23
C ARG A 235 -12.45 0.95 10.61
N ASP A 236 -12.91 0.15 9.65
CA ASP A 236 -13.35 -1.23 9.90
C ASP A 236 -12.21 -2.08 10.50
N LEU A 237 -11.00 -1.96 9.95
CA LEU A 237 -9.80 -2.62 10.48
C LEU A 237 -9.50 -2.21 11.94
N THR A 238 -9.65 -0.92 12.24
CA THR A 238 -9.41 -0.38 13.58
C THR A 238 -10.45 -0.88 14.58
N LEU A 239 -11.72 -0.90 14.21
CA LEU A 239 -12.81 -1.39 15.06
C LEU A 239 -12.69 -2.90 15.30
N ALA A 240 -12.32 -3.67 14.28
CA ALA A 240 -12.10 -5.10 14.41
C ALA A 240 -10.96 -5.42 15.39
N ALA A 241 -9.88 -4.61 15.39
CA ALA A 241 -8.75 -4.77 16.31
C ALA A 241 -9.05 -4.43 17.78
N GLN A 242 -10.23 -3.90 18.09
CA GLN A 242 -10.66 -3.67 19.47
C GLN A 242 -11.23 -4.89 20.16
N SER A 243 -11.74 -5.84 19.36
CA SER A 243 -12.46 -7.04 19.79
C SER A 243 -11.49 -8.09 20.31
#